data_AF-A0A1Z5HT76-F1
#
_entry.id   AF-A0A1Z5HT76-F1
#
_cell.length_a   1.000
_cell.length_b   1.000
_cell.length_c   1.000
_cell.angle_alpha   90.00
_cell.angle_beta   90.00
_cell.angle_gamma   90.00
#
_symmetry.space_group_name_H-M   'P 1'
#
loop_
_entity.id
_entity.type
_entity.pdbx_description
1 polymer ?
#
loop_
_entity_poly.entity_id
_entity_poly.type
_entity_poly.pdbx_seq_one_letter_code
_entity_poly.pdbx_strand_id
1 'polypeptide(L)' 'MTPLSKEEVKAYIDHHLKLAGANYDIFSAQAIEAITSRSRGWPRLINKLAVNSLLLGYQMRSETIDEEIVFKAAQEAGL' A
#
# COMPACT_ATOMS: atom_id res chain seq x y z
N MET A 1 -11.62 -3.77 -15.90
CA MET A 1 -10.94 -4.22 -14.67
C MET A 1 -11.96 -4.24 -13.56
N THR A 2 -12.03 -5.35 -12.82
CA THR A 2 -12.85 -5.47 -11.60
C THR A 2 -12.03 -5.02 -10.39
N PRO A 3 -12.67 -4.50 -9.34
CA PRO A 3 -11.99 -4.25 -8.07
C PRO A 3 -11.50 -5.58 -7.47
N LEU A 4 -10.28 -5.56 -6.96
CA LEU A 4 -9.66 -6.67 -6.24
C LEU A 4 -10.23 -6.78 -4.83
N SER A 5 -10.44 -8.00 -4.37
CA SER A 5 -10.71 -8.32 -2.97
C SER A 5 -9.50 -8.02 -2.08
N LYS A 6 -9.69 -7.97 -0.76
CA LYS A 6 -8.60 -7.71 0.21
C LYS A 6 -7.43 -8.68 0.04
N GLU A 7 -7.71 -9.97 -0.17
CA GLU A 7 -6.68 -11.00 -0.36
C GLU A 7 -5.92 -10.78 -1.66
N GLU A 8 -6.63 -10.42 -2.73
CA GLU A 8 -6.02 -10.07 -4.00
C GLU A 8 -5.22 -8.76 -3.93
N VAL A 9 -5.66 -7.77 -3.15
CA VAL A 9 -4.86 -6.54 -2.90
C VAL A 9 -3.55 -6.90 -2.19
N LYS A 10 -3.61 -7.75 -1.16
CA LYS A 10 -2.41 -8.23 -0.46
C LYS A 10 -1.46 -8.94 -1.44
N ALA A 11 -1.98 -9.89 -2.21
CA ALA A 11 -1.20 -10.64 -3.19
C ALA A 11 -0.61 -9.75 -4.28
N TYR A 12 -1.37 -8.75 -4.73
CA TYR A 12 -0.94 -7.77 -5.72
C TYR A 12 0.24 -6.93 -5.23
N ILE A 13 0.15 -6.39 -4.00
CA ILE A 13 1.22 -5.61 -3.38
C ILE A 13 2.45 -6.50 -3.15
N ASP A 14 2.28 -7.67 -2.55
CA ASP A 14 3.37 -8.62 -2.27
C ASP A 14 4.09 -9.06 -3.55
N HIS A 15 3.35 -9.35 -4.62
CA HIS A 15 3.93 -9.68 -5.92
C HIS A 15 4.81 -8.54 -6.46
N HIS A 16 4.31 -7.30 -6.42
CA HIS A 16 5.07 -6.12 -6.86
C HIS A 16 6.31 -5.86 -6.00
N LEU A 17 6.21 -6.03 -4.69
CA LEU A 17 7.34 -5.87 -3.78
C LEU A 17 8.41 -6.94 -4.01
N LYS A 18 8.02 -8.19 -4.22
CA LYS A 18 8.94 -9.28 -4.58
C LYS A 18 9.65 -9.01 -5.90
N LEU A 19 8.95 -8.49 -6.91
CA LEU A 19 9.58 -8.06 -8.16
C LEU A 19 10.58 -6.91 -7.96
N ALA A 20 10.34 -6.03 -6.99
CA ALA A 20 11.26 -4.98 -6.59
C ALA A 20 12.42 -5.47 -5.68
N GLY A 21 12.46 -6.76 -5.33
CA GLY A 21 13.52 -7.38 -4.52
C GLY A 21 13.27 -7.35 -3.01
N ALA A 22 12.06 -7.02 -2.56
CA ALA A 22 11.72 -7.09 -1.14
C ALA A 22 11.73 -8.56 -0.66
N ASN A 23 12.36 -8.79 0.48
CA ASN A 23 12.49 -10.10 1.13
C ASN A 23 11.85 -10.15 2.53
N TYR A 24 11.14 -9.10 2.91
CA TYR A 24 10.38 -8.99 4.16
C TYR A 24 9.07 -8.22 3.91
N ASP A 25 8.14 -8.32 4.85
CA ASP A 25 6.87 -7.61 4.79
C ASP A 25 7.08 -6.11 5.07
N ILE A 26 6.97 -5.29 4.02
CA ILE A 26 7.11 -3.83 4.14
C ILE A 26 5.81 -3.19 4.67
N PHE A 27 4.65 -3.79 4.39
CA PHE A 27 3.35 -3.27 4.83
C PHE A 27 2.78 -4.13 5.96
N SER A 28 2.28 -3.48 7.02
CA SER A 28 1.52 -4.15 8.07
C SER A 28 0.17 -4.66 7.54
N ALA A 29 -0.46 -5.58 8.26
CA ALA A 29 -1.79 -6.08 7.90
C ALA A 29 -2.83 -4.94 7.89
N GLN A 30 -2.72 -3.99 8.82
CA GLN A 30 -3.55 -2.80 8.93
C GLN A 30 -3.32 -1.84 7.75
N ALA A 31 -2.08 -1.70 7.28
CA ALA A 31 -1.78 -0.90 6.10
C ALA A 31 -2.45 -1.48 4.84
N ILE A 32 -2.41 -2.81 4.67
CA ILE A 32 -3.10 -3.48 3.55
C ILE A 32 -4.62 -3.27 3.62
N GLU A 33 -5.22 -3.30 4.81
CA GLU A 33 -6.63 -2.97 5.03
C GLU A 33 -6.95 -1.52 4.65
N ALA A 34 -6.13 -0.57 5.09
CA ALA A 34 -6.27 0.84 4.77
C ALA A 34 -6.16 1.09 3.27
N ILE A 35 -5.19 0.45 2.58
CA ILE A 35 -5.04 0.54 1.12
C ILE A 35 -6.26 -0.05 0.42
N THR A 36 -6.74 -1.22 0.84
CA THR A 36 -7.91 -1.86 0.23
C THR A 36 -9.15 -0.96 0.34
N SER A 37 -9.39 -0.39 1.53
CA SER A 37 -10.51 0.50 1.80
C SER A 37 -10.46 1.79 0.98
N ARG A 38 -9.30 2.46 0.95
CA ARG A 38 -9.10 3.73 0.23
C ARG A 38 -9.06 3.56 -1.29
N SER A 39 -8.46 2.49 -1.78
CA SER A 39 -8.42 2.20 -3.21
C SER A 39 -9.71 1.60 -3.76
N ARG A 40 -10.61 1.11 -2.88
CA ARG A 40 -11.78 0.29 -3.24
C ARG A 40 -11.43 -0.92 -4.11
N GLY A 41 -10.21 -1.45 -3.98
CA GLY A 41 -9.71 -2.57 -4.77
C GLY A 41 -9.24 -2.21 -6.19
N TRP A 42 -9.24 -0.95 -6.60
CA TRP A 42 -8.82 -0.59 -7.96
C TRP A 42 -7.29 -0.65 -8.10
N PRO A 43 -6.71 -1.49 -9.00
CA PRO A 43 -5.26 -1.67 -9.12
C PRO A 43 -4.46 -0.37 -9.28
N ARG A 44 -4.99 0.57 -10.08
CA ARG A 44 -4.35 1.88 -10.28
C ARG A 44 -4.28 2.71 -8.99
N LEU A 45 -5.32 2.65 -8.16
CA LEU A 45 -5.36 3.36 -6.88
C LEU A 45 -4.53 2.65 -5.82
N ILE A 46 -4.54 1.31 -5.81
CA ILE A 46 -3.68 0.49 -4.95
C ILE A 46 -2.22 0.87 -5.19
N ASN A 47 -1.79 0.87 -6.46
CA ASN A 47 -0.41 1.20 -6.80
C ASN A 47 -0.04 2.64 -6.43
N LYS A 48 -0.95 3.61 -6.68
CA LYS A 48 -0.71 5.01 -6.29
C LYS A 48 -0.55 5.16 -4.78
N LEU A 49 -1.43 4.54 -3.99
CA LEU A 49 -1.34 4.57 -2.53
C LEU A 49 -0.10 3.85 -2.02
N ALA A 50 0.21 2.67 -2.53
CA ALA A 50 1.38 1.90 -2.12
C ALA A 50 2.69 2.68 -2.36
N VAL A 51 2.87 3.23 -3.55
CA VAL A 51 4.08 4.02 -3.90
C VAL A 51 4.21 5.26 -3.02
N ASN A 52 3.13 6.01 -2.81
CA ASN A 52 3.16 7.18 -1.94
C ASN A 52 3.42 6.79 -0.48
N SER A 53 2.87 5.68 -0.02
CA SER A 53 3.10 5.18 1.35
C SER A 53 4.56 4.75 1.54
N LEU A 54 5.17 4.10 0.55
CA LEU A 54 6.60 3.76 0.56
C LEU A 54 7.47 5.03 0.61
N LEU A 55 7.14 6.03 -0.20
CA LEU A 55 7.87 7.30 -0.22
C LEU A 55 7.76 8.03 1.13
N LEU A 56 6.56 8.10 1.70
CA LEU A 56 6.33 8.73 2.99
C LEU A 56 6.98 7.98 4.13
N GLY A 57 6.89 6.64 4.15
CA GLY A 57 7.58 5.80 5.14
C GLY A 57 9.09 5.97 5.09
N TYR A 58 9.67 6.08 3.89
CA TYR A 58 11.08 6.42 3.72
C TYR A 58 11.43 7.80 4.31
N GLN A 59 10.62 8.83 4.03
CA GLN A 59 10.82 10.17 4.59
C GLN A 59 10.73 10.17 6.13
N MET A 60 9.82 9.36 6.68
CA MET A 60 9.62 9.20 8.12
C MET A 60 10.63 8.26 8.78
N ARG A 61 11.54 7.64 8.01
CA ARG A 61 12.47 6.58 8.47
C ARG A 61 11.75 5.44 9.19
N SER A 62 10.56 5.08 8.73
CA SER A 62 9.83 3.94 9.25
C SER A 62 10.31 2.66 8.58
N GLU A 63 10.62 1.63 9.38
CA GLU A 63 11.00 0.30 8.87
C GLU A 63 9.79 -0.47 8.32
N THR A 64 8.58 -0.13 8.77
CA THR A 64 7.33 -0.77 8.35
C THR A 64 6.28 0.30 8.02
N ILE A 65 5.54 0.09 6.93
CA ILE A 65 4.43 0.93 6.54
C ILE A 65 3.18 0.46 7.28
N ASP A 66 2.67 1.30 8.18
CA ASP A 66 1.45 1.09 8.93
C ASP A 66 0.25 1.84 8.31
N GLU A 67 -0.92 1.71 8.92
CA GLU A 67 -2.13 2.40 8.51
C GLU A 67 -1.99 3.93 8.58
N GLU A 68 -1.23 4.46 9.54
CA GLU A 68 -1.07 5.92 9.70
C GLU A 68 -0.32 6.52 8.51
N ILE A 69 0.75 5.86 8.06
CA ILE A 69 1.50 6.25 6.87
C ILE A 69 0.60 6.16 5.64
N VAL A 70 -0.21 5.11 5.51
CA VAL A 70 -1.16 4.98 4.39
C VAL A 70 -2.20 6.10 4.40
N PHE A 71 -2.75 6.47 5.57
CA PHE A 71 -3.72 7.55 5.67
C PHE A 71 -3.12 8.91 5.29
N LYS A 72 -1.91 9.21 5.77
CA LYS A 72 -1.19 10.43 5.39
C LYS A 72 -0.88 10.45 3.89
N ALA A 73 -0.40 9.34 3.34
CA ALA A 73 -0.14 9.20 1.92
C ALA A 73 -1.41 9.35 1.06
N ALA A 74 -2.56 8.87 1.54
CA ALA A 74 -3.85 9.08 0.88
C ALA A 74 -4.25 10.56 0.87
N GLN A 75 -4.08 11.26 2.00
CA GLN A 75 -4.37 12.68 2.12
C GLN A 75 -3.50 13.53 1.18
N GLU A 76 -2.20 13.26 1.09
CA GLU A 76 -1.28 13.94 0.15
C GLU A 76 -1.60 13.61 -1.32
N ALA A 77 -2.08 12.39 -1.59
CA ALA A 77 -2.45 11.95 -2.93
C ALA A 77 -3.81 12.48 -3.42
N GLY A 78 -4.58 13.14 -2.55
CA GLY A 78 -5.96 13.59 -2.81
C GLY A 78 -6.97 12.44 -2.92
N LEU A 79 -6.80 11.39 -2.12
CA LEU A 79 -7.61 10.16 -2.11
C LEU A 79 -8.37 9.94 -0.79
#